data_AF-F2NCC1-F1
#
_entry.id   AF-F2NCC1-F1
#
_cell.length_a   1.000
_cell.length_b   1.000
_cell.length_c   1.000
_cell.angle_alpha   90.00
_cell.angle_beta   90.00
_cell.angle_gamma   90.00
#
_symmetry.space_group_name_H-M   'P 1'
#
loop_
_entity.id
_entity.type
_entity.pdbx_description
1 polymer ?
#
loop_
_entity_poly.entity_id
_entity_poly.type
_entity_poly.pdbx_seq_one_letter_code
_entity_poly.pdbx_strand_id
1 'polypeptide(L)'
;MSYRLSCCLVGLLGWLAFLAGTLPAVAQAPANSQAVLEKAVRLLDRAEQEVAEAPEGALATVKEARQLFKLLQTDLAIRLSQAELTPAQSEQEAANHRIAEDLFNTGERLDKSAQEKLARSQELAAQGDRQASRNLEQEARNERLLALQHFVRSEIYSLRNQQSIFQNLLAAK
;
A
#
# COMPACT_ATOMS: atom_id res chain seq x y z
N MET A 1 45.76 23.55 -68.14
CA MET A 1 44.69 23.13 -69.05
C MET A 1 44.31 21.70 -68.69
N SER A 2 43.30 21.55 -67.85
CA SER A 2 41.94 21.14 -68.25
C SER A 2 41.82 19.61 -68.30
N TYR A 3 41.52 18.97 -67.16
CA TYR A 3 40.20 18.44 -66.76
C TYR A 3 39.67 17.30 -67.66
N ARG A 4 39.36 16.13 -67.07
CA ARG A 4 37.97 15.69 -66.79
C ARG A 4 37.89 14.28 -66.18
N LEU A 5 37.06 14.21 -65.12
CA LEU A 5 36.08 13.16 -64.73
C LEU A 5 36.48 11.67 -64.76
N SER A 6 36.38 11.03 -63.59
CA SER A 6 35.40 9.96 -63.40
C SER A 6 35.15 9.73 -61.90
N CYS A 7 33.98 10.18 -61.43
CA CYS A 7 33.49 10.03 -60.07
C CYS A 7 32.48 8.87 -60.03
N CYS A 8 32.57 8.09 -58.96
CA CYS A 8 31.48 7.35 -58.31
C CYS A 8 30.74 6.28 -59.15
N LEU A 9 31.16 5.03 -58.97
CA LEU A 9 30.38 3.86 -59.36
C LEU A 9 30.58 2.73 -58.35
N VAL A 10 30.08 2.90 -57.12
CA VAL A 10 29.79 1.79 -56.21
C VAL A 10 28.63 2.19 -55.29
N GLY A 11 27.60 1.36 -55.20
CA GLY A 11 26.69 1.38 -54.05
C GLY A 11 25.19 1.33 -54.33
N LEU A 12 24.75 0.54 -55.30
CA LEU A 12 23.35 0.17 -55.46
C LEU A 12 23.11 -1.12 -54.66
N LEU A 13 22.67 -1.00 -53.40
CA LEU A 13 22.11 -2.10 -52.61
C LEU A 13 21.11 -1.53 -51.60
N GLY A 14 19.89 -1.29 -52.09
CA GLY A 14 18.72 -1.06 -51.26
C GLY A 14 18.08 -2.39 -50.89
N TRP A 15 18.08 -2.72 -49.61
CA TRP A 15 17.17 -3.64 -48.89
C TRP A 15 17.17 -3.10 -47.45
N LEU A 16 16.33 -2.15 -47.03
CA LEU A 16 14.88 -2.27 -46.79
C LEU A 16 14.51 -3.53 -45.98
N ALA A 17 15.10 -3.71 -44.79
CA ALA A 17 14.56 -4.62 -43.76
C ALA A 17 15.13 -4.30 -42.37
N PHE A 18 14.82 -3.13 -41.80
CA PHE A 18 14.96 -2.90 -40.36
C PHE A 18 13.76 -2.10 -39.84
N LEU A 19 12.58 -2.64 -40.07
CA LEU A 19 11.33 -2.28 -39.40
C LEU A 19 10.67 -3.58 -38.91
N ALA A 20 11.46 -4.41 -38.22
CA ALA A 20 10.88 -5.32 -37.25
C ALA A 20 10.47 -4.45 -36.06
N GLY A 21 9.32 -3.81 -36.19
CA GLY A 21 8.61 -3.25 -35.05
C GLY A 21 8.38 -4.41 -34.09
N THR A 22 9.18 -4.48 -33.02
CA THR A 22 8.80 -5.25 -31.85
C THR A 22 7.57 -4.54 -31.31
N LEU A 23 6.39 -5.00 -31.74
CA LEU A 23 5.16 -4.70 -31.04
C LEU A 23 5.46 -4.97 -29.56
N PRO A 24 5.26 -3.99 -28.66
CA PRO A 24 5.47 -4.23 -27.25
C PRO A 24 4.58 -5.42 -26.90
N ALA A 25 5.21 -6.53 -26.48
CA ALA A 25 4.47 -7.65 -25.92
C ALA A 25 3.71 -7.07 -24.73
N VAL A 26 2.39 -6.95 -24.87
CA VAL A 26 1.52 -6.52 -23.78
C VAL A 26 1.69 -7.59 -22.71
N ALA A 27 2.49 -7.30 -21.68
CA ALA A 27 2.82 -8.24 -20.63
C ALA A 27 1.50 -8.73 -20.03
N GLN A 28 1.14 -9.98 -20.28
CA GLN A 28 -0.05 -10.58 -19.69
C GLN A 28 0.15 -10.70 -18.19
N ALA A 29 -0.87 -10.32 -17.41
CA ALA A 29 -0.83 -10.51 -15.97
C ALA A 29 -0.65 -12.02 -15.69
N PRO A 30 0.19 -12.41 -14.71
CA PRO A 30 0.32 -13.79 -14.30
C PRO A 30 -1.05 -14.41 -13.99
N ALA A 31 -1.24 -15.68 -14.37
CA ALA A 31 -2.54 -16.36 -14.30
C ALA A 31 -3.15 -16.41 -12.88
N ASN A 32 -2.34 -16.21 -11.84
CA ASN A 32 -2.75 -16.25 -10.43
C ASN A 32 -2.99 -14.87 -9.79
N SER A 33 -2.69 -13.74 -10.46
CA SER A 33 -2.77 -12.41 -9.83
C SER A 33 -4.18 -12.07 -9.34
N GLN A 34 -5.23 -12.49 -10.08
CA GLN A 34 -6.61 -12.31 -9.65
C GLN A 34 -6.93 -13.05 -8.35
N ALA A 35 -6.50 -14.31 -8.22
CA ALA A 35 -6.71 -15.10 -7.02
C ALA A 35 -5.93 -14.54 -5.80
N VAL A 36 -4.73 -14.00 -6.03
CA VAL A 36 -3.93 -13.32 -5.00
C VAL A 36 -4.64 -12.06 -4.52
N LEU A 37 -5.18 -11.24 -5.43
CA LEU A 37 -5.95 -10.05 -5.08
C LEU A 37 -7.19 -10.41 -4.26
N GLU A 38 -7.98 -11.39 -4.69
CA GLU A 38 -9.17 -11.83 -3.95
C GLU A 38 -8.81 -12.34 -2.54
N LYS A 39 -7.69 -13.05 -2.39
CA LYS A 39 -7.19 -13.45 -1.06
C LYS A 39 -6.84 -12.22 -0.21
N ALA A 40 -6.14 -11.24 -0.78
CA ALA A 40 -5.77 -10.01 -0.07
C ALA A 40 -7.01 -9.23 0.39
N VAL A 41 -8.02 -9.09 -0.47
CA VAL A 41 -9.29 -8.42 -0.14
C VAL A 41 -10.02 -9.13 0.99
N ARG A 42 -10.13 -10.46 0.96
CA ARG A 42 -10.75 -11.23 2.06
C ARG A 42 -10.02 -11.05 3.39
N LEU A 43 -8.70 -10.92 3.37
CA LEU A 43 -7.93 -10.63 4.58
C LEU A 43 -8.21 -9.21 5.10
N LEU A 44 -8.36 -8.21 4.22
CA LEU A 44 -8.76 -6.86 4.63
C LEU A 44 -10.16 -6.86 5.26
N ASP A 45 -11.13 -7.52 4.63
CA ASP A 45 -12.50 -7.61 5.15
C ASP A 45 -12.53 -8.28 6.53
N ARG A 46 -11.74 -9.35 6.69
CA ARG A 46 -11.58 -10.03 7.98
C ARG A 46 -10.95 -9.13 9.04
N ALA A 47 -9.85 -8.44 8.70
CA ALA A 47 -9.20 -7.53 9.63
C ALA A 47 -10.11 -6.39 10.07
N GLU A 48 -10.92 -5.86 9.16
CA GLU A 48 -11.89 -4.81 9.43
C GLU A 48 -12.98 -5.26 10.42
N GLN A 49 -13.42 -6.52 10.33
CA GLN A 49 -14.36 -7.12 11.29
C GLN A 49 -13.72 -7.37 12.66
N GLU A 50 -12.46 -7.83 12.68
CA GLU A 50 -11.75 -8.22 13.90
C GLU A 50 -11.17 -7.02 14.68
N VAL A 51 -10.91 -5.88 14.03
CA VAL A 51 -10.10 -4.79 14.63
C VAL A 51 -10.66 -4.26 15.96
N ALA A 52 -11.97 -4.26 16.14
CA ALA A 52 -12.58 -3.76 17.38
C ALA A 52 -12.34 -4.70 18.58
N GLU A 53 -12.46 -6.01 18.35
CA GLU A 53 -12.45 -7.03 19.41
C GLU A 53 -11.07 -7.69 19.60
N ALA A 54 -10.27 -7.77 18.53
CA ALA A 54 -8.98 -8.45 18.49
C ALA A 54 -7.95 -7.66 17.65
N PRO A 55 -7.54 -6.45 18.07
CA PRO A 55 -6.69 -5.58 17.27
C PRO A 55 -5.31 -6.17 16.94
N GLU A 56 -4.73 -7.00 17.81
CA GLU A 56 -3.47 -7.70 17.54
C GLU A 56 -3.63 -8.77 16.45
N GLY A 57 -4.76 -9.50 16.47
CA GLY A 57 -5.12 -10.46 15.44
C GLY A 57 -5.36 -9.76 14.11
N ALA A 58 -6.13 -8.66 14.12
CA ALA A 58 -6.36 -7.83 12.95
C ALA A 58 -5.04 -7.28 12.38
N LEU A 59 -4.08 -6.84 13.21
CA LEU A 59 -2.76 -6.42 12.76
C LEU A 59 -2.01 -7.55 12.04
N ALA A 60 -2.05 -8.77 12.57
CA ALA A 60 -1.43 -9.93 11.92
C ALA A 60 -2.08 -10.22 10.55
N THR A 61 -3.41 -10.18 10.48
CA THR A 61 -4.19 -10.35 9.24
C THR A 61 -3.84 -9.26 8.20
N VAL A 62 -3.75 -8.00 8.63
CA VAL A 62 -3.34 -6.87 7.76
C VAL A 62 -1.91 -7.04 7.25
N LYS A 63 -0.98 -7.52 8.08
CA LYS A 63 0.39 -7.82 7.63
C LYS A 63 0.41 -8.89 6.54
N GLU A 64 -0.42 -9.93 6.64
CA GLU A 64 -0.54 -10.94 5.57
C GLU A 64 -1.10 -10.30 4.28
N ALA A 65 -2.17 -9.51 4.38
CA ALA A 65 -2.73 -8.80 3.23
C ALA A 65 -1.69 -7.91 2.54
N ARG A 66 -0.90 -7.15 3.32
CA ARG A 66 0.19 -6.31 2.83
C ARG A 66 1.23 -7.11 2.04
N GLN A 67 1.59 -8.32 2.48
CA GLN A 67 2.53 -9.15 1.72
C GLN A 67 1.96 -9.59 0.37
N LEU A 68 0.66 -9.91 0.31
CA LEU A 68 0.01 -10.24 -0.96
C LEU A 68 -0.05 -9.03 -1.90
N PHE A 69 -0.31 -7.84 -1.38
CA PHE A 69 -0.25 -6.62 -2.20
C PHE A 69 1.17 -6.31 -2.70
N LYS A 70 2.21 -6.54 -1.89
CA LYS A 70 3.61 -6.43 -2.35
C LYS A 70 3.94 -7.42 -3.46
N LEU A 71 3.41 -8.64 -3.38
CA LEU A 71 3.55 -9.63 -4.44
C LEU A 71 2.89 -9.12 -5.73
N LEU A 72 1.64 -8.65 -5.66
CA LEU A 72 0.94 -8.06 -6.80
C LEU A 72 1.67 -6.85 -7.40
N GLN A 73 2.24 -6.00 -6.56
CA GLN A 73 3.03 -4.85 -7.00
C GLN A 73 4.24 -5.28 -7.82
N THR A 74 4.88 -6.38 -7.42
CA THR A 74 6.02 -6.95 -8.15
C THR A 74 5.57 -7.60 -9.45
N ASP A 75 4.53 -8.43 -9.40
CA ASP A 75 4.00 -9.19 -10.54
C ASP A 75 3.42 -8.29 -11.64
N LEU A 76 2.86 -7.14 -11.24
CA LEU A 76 2.18 -6.21 -12.14
C LEU A 76 2.95 -4.90 -12.33
N ALA A 77 4.24 -4.84 -11.99
CA ALA A 77 5.04 -3.61 -11.98
C ALA A 77 4.98 -2.82 -13.32
N ILE A 78 5.06 -3.53 -14.46
CA ILE A 78 4.99 -2.89 -15.80
C ILE A 78 3.60 -2.32 -16.06
N ARG A 79 2.54 -3.04 -15.68
CA ARG A 79 1.16 -2.56 -15.86
C ARG A 79 0.86 -1.38 -14.93
N LEU A 80 1.35 -1.44 -13.69
CA LEU A 80 1.24 -0.37 -12.70
C LEU A 80 1.90 0.93 -13.17
N SER A 81 3.08 0.87 -13.79
CA SER A 81 3.76 2.08 -14.27
C SER A 81 3.07 2.76 -15.46
N GLN A 82 2.16 2.02 -16.12
CA GLN A 82 1.35 2.50 -17.25
C GLN A 82 -0.09 2.81 -16.84
N ALA A 83 -0.46 2.55 -15.58
CA ALA A 83 -1.80 2.73 -15.09
C ALA A 83 -2.08 4.22 -14.84
N GLU A 84 -3.11 4.75 -15.48
CA GLU A 84 -3.69 6.04 -15.12
C GLU A 84 -4.95 5.80 -14.29
N LEU A 85 -5.08 6.57 -13.21
CA LEU A 85 -6.30 6.55 -12.41
C LEU A 85 -7.38 7.35 -13.11
N THR A 86 -8.58 6.80 -13.15
CA THR A 86 -9.77 7.58 -13.50
C THR A 86 -9.99 8.69 -12.46
N PRO A 87 -10.69 9.78 -12.81
CA PRO A 87 -11.01 10.85 -11.84
C PRO A 87 -11.68 10.31 -10.56
N ALA A 88 -12.64 9.40 -10.69
CA ALA A 88 -13.32 8.77 -9.55
C ALA A 88 -12.37 7.96 -8.65
N GLN A 89 -11.38 7.27 -9.24
CA GLN A 89 -10.38 6.54 -8.46
C GLN A 89 -9.43 7.48 -7.73
N SER A 90 -9.02 8.57 -8.38
CA SER A 90 -8.19 9.60 -7.76
C SER A 90 -8.90 10.26 -6.57
N GLU A 91 -10.20 10.56 -6.71
CA GLU A 91 -11.03 11.09 -5.62
C GLU A 91 -11.15 10.09 -4.47
N GLN A 92 -11.42 8.81 -4.76
CA GLN A 92 -11.51 7.78 -3.75
C GLN A 92 -10.16 7.53 -3.04
N GLU A 93 -9.06 7.54 -3.78
CA GLU A 93 -7.72 7.41 -3.22
C GLU A 93 -7.42 8.56 -2.26
N ALA A 94 -7.72 9.81 -2.67
CA ALA A 94 -7.55 10.98 -1.84
C ALA A 94 -8.43 10.93 -0.58
N ALA A 95 -9.67 10.44 -0.70
CA ALA A 95 -10.57 10.27 0.45
C ALA A 95 -10.02 9.23 1.44
N ASN A 96 -9.62 8.06 0.96
CA ASN A 96 -9.02 7.01 1.78
C ASN A 96 -7.69 7.46 2.40
N HIS A 97 -6.89 8.25 1.67
CA HIS A 97 -5.64 8.79 2.19
C HIS A 97 -5.87 9.73 3.39
N ARG A 98 -6.83 10.66 3.28
CA ARG A 98 -7.23 11.53 4.40
C ARG A 98 -7.72 10.73 5.60
N ILE A 99 -8.58 9.73 5.36
CA ILE A 99 -9.08 8.85 6.43
C ILE A 99 -7.93 8.10 7.11
N ALA A 100 -6.99 7.55 6.32
CA ALA A 100 -5.83 6.85 6.86
C ALA A 100 -4.96 7.79 7.70
N GLU A 101 -4.66 9.00 7.20
CA GLU A 101 -3.88 10.01 7.91
C GLU A 101 -4.55 10.43 9.24
N ASP A 102 -5.86 10.72 9.22
CA ASP A 102 -6.61 11.10 10.43
C ASP A 102 -6.61 9.98 11.48
N LEU A 103 -6.77 8.73 11.05
CA LEU A 103 -6.71 7.56 11.92
C LEU A 103 -5.30 7.38 12.49
N PHE A 104 -4.27 7.51 11.66
CA PHE A 104 -2.88 7.42 12.11
C PHE A 104 -2.56 8.49 13.16
N ASN A 105 -2.91 9.75 12.88
CA ASN A 105 -2.70 10.87 13.80
C ASN A 105 -3.47 10.69 15.12
N THR A 106 -4.67 10.12 15.06
CA THR A 106 -5.44 9.76 16.26
C THR A 106 -4.74 8.66 17.06
N GLY A 107 -4.23 7.63 16.40
CA GLY A 107 -3.43 6.58 17.01
C GLY A 107 -2.18 7.13 17.72
N GLU A 108 -1.41 7.99 17.04
CA GLU A 108 -0.22 8.65 17.61
C GLU A 108 -0.55 9.44 18.87
N ARG A 109 -1.63 10.23 18.85
CA ARG A 109 -2.08 11.00 20.02
C ARG A 109 -2.44 10.11 21.20
N LEU A 110 -3.16 9.01 20.95
CA LEU A 110 -3.56 8.05 21.98
C LEU A 110 -2.34 7.32 22.56
N ASP A 111 -1.41 6.85 21.71
CA ASP A 111 -0.22 6.15 22.17
C ASP A 111 0.68 7.08 22.99
N LYS A 112 0.87 8.33 22.55
CA LYS A 112 1.58 9.34 23.34
C LYS A 112 0.92 9.59 24.69
N SER A 113 -0.41 9.75 24.74
CA SER A 113 -1.11 9.94 26.00
C SER A 113 -0.96 8.73 26.93
N ALA A 114 -1.00 7.52 26.38
CA ALA A 114 -0.79 6.30 27.14
C ALA A 114 0.64 6.22 27.71
N GLN A 115 1.65 6.63 26.95
CA GLN A 115 3.04 6.70 27.42
C GLN A 115 3.19 7.70 28.58
N GLU A 116 2.57 8.88 28.48
CA GLU A 116 2.56 9.89 29.54
C GLU A 116 1.88 9.38 30.81
N LYS A 117 0.73 8.70 30.69
CA LYS A 117 0.03 8.07 31.82
C LYS A 117 0.85 6.97 32.47
N LEU A 118 1.55 6.16 31.68
CA LEU A 118 2.44 5.11 32.20
C LEU A 118 3.65 5.69 32.94
N ALA A 119 4.24 6.78 32.44
CA ALA A 119 5.31 7.47 33.17
C ALA A 119 4.78 8.01 34.50
N ARG A 120 3.60 8.65 34.50
CA ARG A 120 2.98 9.18 35.70
C ARG A 120 2.57 8.08 36.70
N SER A 121 2.15 6.91 36.22
CA SER A 121 1.82 5.79 37.10
C SER A 121 3.06 5.28 37.86
N GLN A 122 4.22 5.27 37.21
CA GLN A 122 5.49 4.88 37.83
C GLN A 122 5.92 5.88 38.92
N GLU A 123 5.73 7.18 38.68
CA GLU A 123 5.97 8.21 39.69
C GLU A 123 5.09 8.03 40.93
N LEU A 124 3.79 7.76 40.74
CA LEU A 124 2.85 7.54 41.84
C LEU A 124 3.18 6.26 42.62
N ALA A 125 3.60 5.19 41.92
CA ALA A 125 4.06 3.97 42.58
C ALA A 125 5.28 4.24 43.47
N ALA A 126 6.24 5.03 42.99
CA ALA A 126 7.42 5.43 43.77
C ALA A 126 7.08 6.29 44.99
N GLN A 127 5.98 7.06 44.92
CA GLN A 127 5.45 7.87 46.03
C GLN A 127 4.59 7.05 47.02
N GLY A 128 4.36 5.76 46.74
CA GLY A 128 3.53 4.89 47.59
C GLY A 128 2.03 4.92 47.31
N ASP A 129 1.57 5.76 46.36
CA ASP A 129 0.16 5.79 45.94
C ASP A 129 -0.13 4.69 44.90
N ARG A 130 -0.23 3.46 45.42
CA ARG A 130 -0.43 2.27 44.60
C ARG A 130 -1.79 2.22 43.91
N GLN A 131 -2.83 2.87 44.47
CA GLN A 131 -4.16 2.82 43.87
C GLN A 131 -4.23 3.75 42.66
N ALA A 132 -3.77 4.99 42.79
CA ALA A 132 -3.74 5.93 41.67
C ALA A 132 -2.80 5.45 40.55
N SER A 133 -1.66 4.86 40.91
CA SER A 133 -0.75 4.21 39.96
C SER A 133 -1.46 3.12 39.13
N ARG A 134 -2.14 2.17 39.77
CA ARG A 134 -2.87 1.09 39.07
C ARG A 134 -3.97 1.61 38.15
N ASN A 135 -4.68 2.66 38.55
CA ASN A 135 -5.72 3.27 37.72
C ASN A 135 -5.11 3.85 36.43
N LEU A 136 -4.03 4.63 36.53
CA LEU A 136 -3.33 5.19 35.37
C LEU A 136 -2.73 4.10 34.46
N GLU A 137 -2.19 3.03 35.03
CA GLU A 137 -1.73 1.89 34.21
C GLU A 137 -2.87 1.25 33.41
N GLN A 138 -4.06 1.13 34.00
CA GLN A 138 -5.21 0.59 33.30
C GLN A 138 -5.68 1.51 32.17
N GLU A 139 -5.74 2.82 32.43
CA GLU A 139 -6.06 3.81 31.40
C GLU A 139 -5.04 3.79 30.26
N ALA A 140 -3.74 3.74 30.57
CA ALA A 140 -2.68 3.63 29.56
C ALA A 140 -2.80 2.35 28.71
N ARG A 141 -3.16 1.22 29.32
CA ARG A 141 -3.42 -0.03 28.58
C ARG A 141 -4.60 0.11 27.64
N ASN A 142 -5.71 0.70 28.10
CA ASN A 142 -6.89 0.92 27.27
C ASN A 142 -6.58 1.86 26.10
N GLU A 143 -5.86 2.96 26.33
CA GLU A 143 -5.49 3.91 25.28
C GLU A 143 -4.52 3.31 24.26
N ARG A 144 -3.58 2.45 24.68
CA ARG A 144 -2.73 1.70 23.73
C ARG A 144 -3.52 0.75 22.85
N LEU A 145 -4.52 0.07 23.41
CA LEU A 145 -5.39 -0.79 22.61
C LEU A 145 -6.18 0.03 21.59
N LEU A 146 -6.75 1.16 22.00
CA LEU A 146 -7.44 2.08 21.08
C LEU A 146 -6.48 2.64 20.00
N ALA A 147 -5.26 3.01 20.38
CA ALA A 147 -4.24 3.45 19.43
C ALA A 147 -3.96 2.38 18.38
N LEU A 148 -3.78 1.13 18.81
CA LEU A 148 -3.58 0.00 17.90
C LEU A 148 -4.77 -0.19 16.94
N GLN A 149 -6.01 -0.08 17.43
CA GLN A 149 -7.20 -0.15 16.56
C GLN A 149 -7.16 0.92 15.46
N HIS A 150 -6.81 2.15 15.83
CA HIS A 150 -6.68 3.26 14.88
C HIS A 150 -5.56 3.04 13.86
N PHE A 151 -4.38 2.57 14.30
CA PHE A 151 -3.28 2.23 13.40
C PHE A 151 -3.65 1.12 12.41
N VAL A 152 -4.32 0.07 12.90
CA VAL A 152 -4.78 -1.04 12.04
C VAL A 152 -5.80 -0.54 11.01
N ARG A 153 -6.77 0.29 11.43
CA ARG A 153 -7.75 0.90 10.50
C ARG A 153 -7.06 1.80 9.47
N SER A 154 -6.11 2.62 9.88
CA SER A 154 -5.31 3.46 8.98
C SER A 154 -4.67 2.61 7.88
N GLU A 155 -4.03 1.50 8.27
CA GLU A 155 -3.40 0.60 7.32
C GLU A 155 -4.41 -0.07 6.38
N ILE A 156 -5.59 -0.47 6.88
CA ILE A 156 -6.67 -1.02 6.04
C ILE A 156 -7.03 -0.02 4.93
N TYR A 157 -7.27 1.26 5.27
CA TYR A 157 -7.60 2.28 4.27
C TYR A 157 -6.46 2.52 3.27
N SER A 158 -5.20 2.47 3.72
CA SER A 158 -4.04 2.53 2.82
C SER A 158 -4.01 1.35 1.82
N LEU A 159 -4.31 0.13 2.29
CA LEU A 159 -4.35 -1.05 1.44
C LEU A 159 -5.60 -1.10 0.53
N ARG A 160 -6.72 -0.48 0.92
CA ARG A 160 -7.89 -0.32 0.04
C ARG A 160 -7.59 0.54 -1.20
N ASN A 161 -6.66 1.50 -1.11
CA ASN A 161 -6.17 2.22 -2.29
C ASN A 161 -5.48 1.26 -3.26
N GLN A 162 -4.59 0.41 -2.76
CA GLN A 162 -3.92 -0.60 -3.57
C GLN A 162 -4.93 -1.59 -4.19
N GLN A 163 -5.93 -2.02 -3.41
CA GLN A 163 -7.03 -2.85 -3.92
C GLN A 163 -7.69 -2.22 -5.15
N SER A 164 -8.12 -0.96 -5.08
CA SER A 164 -8.80 -0.27 -6.19
C SER A 164 -7.95 -0.24 -7.46
N ILE A 165 -6.65 0.05 -7.32
CA ILE A 165 -5.69 0.08 -8.42
C ILE A 165 -5.56 -1.30 -9.07
N PHE A 166 -5.35 -2.35 -8.26
CA PHE A 166 -5.18 -3.71 -8.77
C PHE A 166 -6.47 -4.28 -9.38
N GLN A 167 -7.64 -3.98 -8.81
CA GLN A 167 -8.93 -4.37 -9.39
C GLN A 167 -9.09 -3.81 -10.80
N ASN A 168 -8.70 -2.56 -11.03
CA ASN A 168 -8.75 -1.94 -12.35
C ASN A 168 -7.76 -2.59 -13.32
N LEU A 169 -6.51 -2.76 -12.89
CA LEU A 169 -5.45 -3.36 -13.70
C LEU A 169 -5.75 -4.78 -14.17
N LEU A 170 -6.50 -5.54 -13.37
CA LEU A 170 -6.89 -6.91 -13.68
C LEU A 170 -8.26 -7.01 -14.38
N ALA A 171 -9.12 -5.99 -14.25
CA ALA A 171 -10.36 -5.88 -14.99
C ALA A 171 -10.16 -5.40 -16.45
N ALA A 172 -9.11 -4.61 -16.71
CA ALA A 172 -8.71 -4.17 -18.04
C ALA A 172 -8.18 -5.38 -18.85
N LYS A 173 -9.06 -5.97 -19.67
CA LYS A 173 -8.72 -6.99 -20.68
C LYS A 173 -8.27 -6.35 -21.98
#